data_AF-A0A2N4YRY4-F1
#
_entry.id   AF-A0A2N4YRY4-F1
#
_cell.length_a   1.000
_cell.length_b   1.000
_cell.length_c   1.000
_cell.angle_alpha   90.00
_cell.angle_beta   90.00
_cell.angle_gamma   90.00
#
_symmetry.space_group_name_H-M   'P 1'
#
loop_
_entity.id
_entity.type
_entity.pdbx_description
1 polymer ?
#
loop_
_entity_poly.entity_id
_entity_poly.type
_entity_poly.pdbx_seq_one_letter_code
_entity_poly.pdbx_strand_id
1 'polypeptide(L)'
;MMTVIEPPSALSSPQRRSQVLLMFYLPGQSVTTERLGRINLVDETTARQDIEETGREIQRYHRLTLRSEVDGSYRIEGAALDQRLCLLHALRRGLRLCPQFVNHHFTPALKTQLKQEGIARTLYDDTNLQALVNRCARALNRQFDCRDVQFLRLYLQYCLLEHHRGYSPDFNDEQQRWAQTAAEFTLAQEIVRHWQRRVGAPPHVGEPFFLSLLFMLLKTPDPVRDGHPHDRRLRLAISGLIHRFQVLAGRAFSDEQGLSDQLYIHLSQALIRSVFAIGIDSTLTEEVSRLYPRLLRTTQAALSEFEEAW
;
A
#
# COMPACT_ATOMS: atom_id res chain seq x y z
N MET A 1 -33.98 -1.30 -35.32
CA MET A 1 -33.50 -1.27 -33.92
C MET A 1 -32.42 -0.21 -33.85
N MET A 2 -32.69 0.93 -33.21
CA MET A 2 -31.66 1.95 -32.96
C MET A 2 -30.73 1.42 -31.88
N THR A 3 -29.45 1.22 -32.22
CA THR A 3 -28.38 1.09 -31.23
C THR A 3 -28.29 2.41 -30.48
N VAL A 4 -28.85 2.44 -29.27
CA VAL A 4 -28.61 3.54 -28.33
C VAL A 4 -27.13 3.45 -27.97
N ILE A 5 -26.33 4.33 -28.58
CA ILE A 5 -24.94 4.53 -28.20
C ILE A 5 -25.01 5.21 -26.83
N GLU A 6 -24.74 4.46 -25.76
CA GLU A 6 -24.55 5.05 -24.44
C GLU A 6 -23.46 6.13 -24.57
N PRO A 7 -23.65 7.32 -23.97
CA PRO A 7 -22.69 8.39 -24.11
C PRO A 7 -21.32 7.94 -23.58
N PRO A 8 -20.22 8.28 -24.26
CA PRO A 8 -18.89 7.87 -23.82
C PRO A 8 -18.61 8.43 -22.42
N SER A 9 -17.99 7.61 -21.58
CA SER A 9 -17.58 8.02 -20.24
C SER A 9 -16.76 9.31 -20.28
N ALA A 10 -17.11 10.26 -19.41
CA ALA A 10 -16.29 11.45 -19.17
C ALA A 10 -14.96 11.12 -18.45
N LEU A 11 -14.77 9.88 -18.00
CA LEU A 11 -13.57 9.42 -17.29
C LEU A 11 -12.52 8.88 -18.27
N SER A 12 -11.28 9.32 -18.08
CA SER A 12 -10.13 8.70 -18.75
C SER A 12 -9.96 7.23 -18.34
N SER A 13 -9.32 6.40 -19.18
CA SER A 13 -9.10 4.98 -18.87
C SER A 13 -8.40 4.76 -17.52
N PRO A 14 -7.36 5.52 -17.12
CA PRO A 14 -6.78 5.41 -15.78
C PRO A 14 -7.76 5.72 -14.64
N GLN A 15 -8.67 6.68 -14.81
CA GLN A 15 -9.69 6.98 -13.82
C GLN A 15 -10.72 5.85 -13.70
N ARG A 16 -11.19 5.31 -14.83
CA ARG A 16 -12.11 4.16 -14.84
C ARG A 16 -11.51 2.95 -14.15
N ARG A 17 -10.28 2.56 -14.51
CA ARG A 17 -9.57 1.46 -13.83
C ARG A 17 -9.31 1.73 -12.35
N SER A 18 -9.10 3.00 -11.96
CA SER A 18 -9.02 3.35 -10.54
C SER A 18 -10.34 3.17 -9.80
N GLN A 19 -11.49 3.46 -10.43
CA GLN A 19 -12.80 3.19 -9.86
C GLN A 19 -13.11 1.69 -9.82
N VAL A 20 -12.84 0.96 -10.90
CA VAL A 20 -13.00 -0.50 -10.98
C VAL A 20 -12.27 -1.19 -9.83
N LEU A 21 -10.99 -0.83 -9.60
CA LEU A 21 -10.22 -1.41 -8.51
C LEU A 21 -10.84 -1.13 -7.13
N LEU A 22 -11.30 0.10 -6.88
CA LEU A 22 -11.96 0.44 -5.61
C LEU A 22 -13.33 -0.23 -5.44
N MET A 23 -14.04 -0.52 -6.53
CA MET A 23 -15.31 -1.24 -6.48
C MET A 23 -15.16 -2.65 -5.93
N PHE A 24 -14.05 -3.33 -6.22
CA PHE A 24 -13.76 -4.65 -5.63
C PHE A 24 -13.57 -4.63 -4.11
N TYR A 25 -13.28 -3.46 -3.53
CA TYR A 25 -13.14 -3.26 -2.09
C TYR A 25 -14.36 -2.60 -1.44
N LEU A 26 -15.45 -2.39 -2.20
CA LEU A 26 -16.71 -1.91 -1.63
C LEU A 26 -17.36 -3.04 -0.81
N PRO A 27 -17.59 -2.84 0.50
CA PRO A 27 -18.17 -3.90 1.31
C PRO A 27 -19.62 -4.19 0.92
N GLY A 28 -19.99 -5.47 0.93
CA GLY A 28 -21.38 -5.93 0.72
C GLY A 28 -21.87 -5.81 -0.73
N GLN A 29 -20.96 -5.72 -1.70
CA GLN A 29 -21.28 -5.32 -3.06
C GLN A 29 -20.55 -6.18 -4.09
N SER A 30 -21.29 -6.99 -4.86
CA SER A 30 -20.73 -7.74 -5.99
C SER A 30 -20.36 -6.81 -7.15
N VAL A 31 -19.25 -7.13 -7.83
CA VAL A 31 -18.77 -6.40 -9.00
C VAL A 31 -19.14 -7.19 -10.25
N THR A 32 -19.99 -6.62 -11.10
CA THR A 32 -20.40 -7.18 -12.40
C THR A 32 -20.07 -6.19 -13.52
N THR A 33 -19.98 -6.67 -14.76
CA THR A 33 -19.79 -5.82 -15.96
C THR A 33 -20.91 -4.78 -16.09
N GLU A 34 -22.17 -5.19 -15.89
CA GLU A 34 -23.34 -4.30 -15.93
C GLU A 34 -23.21 -3.15 -14.93
N ARG A 35 -22.85 -3.48 -13.68
CA ARG A 35 -22.71 -2.50 -12.63
C ARG A 35 -21.58 -1.51 -12.91
N LEU A 36 -20.44 -2.02 -13.40
CA LEU A 36 -19.30 -1.21 -13.80
C LEU A 36 -19.67 -0.28 -14.96
N GLY A 37 -20.35 -0.80 -15.98
CA GLY A 37 -20.86 -0.02 -17.10
C GLY A 37 -21.75 1.13 -16.65
N ARG A 38 -22.70 0.86 -15.74
CA ARG A 38 -23.58 1.88 -15.16
C ARG A 38 -22.84 2.95 -14.35
N ILE A 39 -21.84 2.56 -13.55
CA ILE A 39 -21.09 3.51 -12.70
C ILE A 39 -20.13 4.35 -13.53
N ASN A 40 -19.42 3.73 -14.46
CA ASN A 40 -18.42 4.41 -15.29
C ASN A 40 -19.03 5.04 -16.55
N LEU A 41 -20.30 4.79 -16.86
CA LEU A 41 -20.98 5.20 -18.10
C LEU A 41 -20.23 4.69 -19.33
N VAL A 42 -20.04 3.37 -19.40
CA VAL A 42 -19.38 2.68 -20.52
C VAL A 42 -20.17 1.45 -20.94
N ASP A 43 -20.03 1.09 -22.21
CA ASP A 43 -20.57 -0.16 -22.73
C ASP A 43 -19.93 -1.40 -22.08
N GLU A 44 -20.58 -2.55 -22.27
CA GLU A 44 -20.16 -3.83 -21.69
C GLU A 44 -18.76 -4.26 -22.15
N THR A 45 -18.38 -3.95 -23.40
CA THR A 45 -17.08 -4.30 -23.97
C THR A 45 -15.95 -3.56 -23.25
N THR A 46 -16.13 -2.26 -23.07
CA THR A 46 -15.19 -1.38 -22.36
C THR A 46 -15.14 -1.75 -20.88
N ALA A 47 -16.28 -2.05 -20.25
CA ALA A 47 -16.32 -2.52 -18.87
C ALA A 47 -15.50 -3.82 -18.68
N ARG A 48 -15.66 -4.80 -19.59
CA ARG A 48 -14.89 -6.05 -19.59
C ARG A 48 -13.40 -5.79 -19.77
N GLN A 49 -13.03 -4.91 -20.71
CA GLN A 49 -11.63 -4.54 -20.92
C GLN A 49 -11.02 -3.87 -19.67
N ASP A 50 -11.74 -2.94 -19.03
CA ASP A 50 -11.27 -2.28 -17.81
C ASP A 50 -11.07 -3.28 -16.65
N ILE A 51 -11.92 -4.33 -16.54
CA ILE A 51 -11.74 -5.43 -15.58
C ILE A 51 -10.48 -6.24 -15.90
N GLU A 52 -10.30 -6.66 -17.15
CA GLU A 52 -9.13 -7.46 -17.55
C GLU A 52 -7.82 -6.71 -17.33
N GLU A 53 -7.76 -5.43 -17.70
CA GLU A 53 -6.59 -4.58 -17.47
C GLU A 53 -6.32 -4.39 -15.97
N THR A 54 -7.36 -4.21 -15.16
CA THR A 54 -7.24 -4.15 -13.69
C THR A 54 -6.73 -5.48 -13.14
N GLY A 55 -7.20 -6.61 -13.68
CA GLY A 55 -6.75 -7.95 -13.32
C GLY A 55 -5.26 -8.16 -13.58
N ARG A 56 -4.77 -7.77 -14.77
CA ARG A 56 -3.35 -7.83 -15.11
C ARG A 56 -2.51 -6.92 -14.20
N GLU A 57 -3.03 -5.74 -13.86
CA GLU A 57 -2.37 -4.80 -12.94
C GLU A 57 -2.19 -5.41 -11.55
N ILE A 58 -3.25 -5.93 -10.92
CA ILE A 58 -3.16 -6.47 -9.56
C ILE A 58 -2.40 -7.80 -9.50
N GLN A 59 -2.41 -8.59 -10.57
CA GLN A 59 -1.59 -9.79 -10.66
C GLN A 59 -0.10 -9.45 -10.66
N ARG A 60 0.29 -8.44 -11.45
CA ARG A 60 1.68 -8.00 -11.57
C ARG A 60 2.22 -7.40 -10.27
N TYR A 61 1.46 -6.52 -9.62
CA TYR A 61 1.97 -5.73 -8.49
C TYR A 61 1.63 -6.29 -7.11
N HIS A 62 0.58 -7.10 -7.02
CA HIS A 62 0.05 -7.59 -5.74
C HIS A 62 -0.14 -9.11 -5.69
N ARG A 63 0.22 -9.87 -6.74
CA ARG A 63 0.01 -11.33 -6.78
C ARG A 63 -1.45 -11.74 -6.55
N LEU A 64 -2.37 -10.85 -6.91
CA LEU A 64 -3.82 -11.07 -6.80
C LEU A 64 -4.38 -11.54 -8.14
N THR A 65 -5.44 -12.32 -8.10
CA THR A 65 -6.16 -12.76 -9.31
C THR A 65 -7.61 -12.31 -9.26
N LEU A 66 -8.16 -11.92 -10.41
CA LEU A 66 -9.60 -11.73 -10.56
C LEU A 66 -10.24 -13.04 -11.05
N ARG A 67 -11.24 -13.52 -10.32
CA ARG A 67 -12.04 -14.68 -10.73
C ARG A 67 -13.47 -14.26 -11.01
N SER A 68 -14.02 -14.79 -12.09
CA SER A 68 -15.45 -14.69 -12.39
C SER A 68 -16.20 -15.83 -11.70
N GLU A 69 -17.32 -15.51 -11.07
CA GLU A 69 -18.25 -16.45 -10.46
C GLU A 69 -19.39 -16.83 -11.42
N VAL A 70 -20.13 -17.89 -11.07
CA VAL A 70 -21.23 -18.43 -11.90
C VAL A 70 -22.36 -17.42 -12.10
N ASP A 71 -22.55 -16.50 -11.15
CA ASP A 71 -23.54 -15.43 -11.21
C ASP A 71 -23.10 -14.23 -12.08
N GLY A 72 -21.92 -14.31 -12.71
CA GLY A 72 -21.36 -13.24 -13.54
C GLY A 72 -20.65 -12.14 -12.74
N SER A 73 -20.53 -12.29 -11.42
CA SER A 73 -19.73 -11.39 -10.59
C SER A 73 -18.24 -11.71 -10.67
N TYR A 74 -17.42 -10.76 -10.25
CA TYR A 74 -15.97 -10.88 -10.17
C TYR A 74 -15.53 -10.65 -8.73
N ARG A 75 -14.54 -11.43 -8.28
CA ARG A 75 -13.89 -11.27 -6.98
C ARG A 75 -12.37 -11.24 -7.09
N ILE A 76 -11.74 -10.54 -6.15
CA ILE A 76 -10.30 -10.61 -5.93
C ILE A 76 -10.00 -11.85 -5.08
N GLU A 77 -9.01 -12.62 -5.50
CA GLU A 77 -8.44 -13.73 -4.74
C GLU A 77 -6.94 -13.54 -4.52
N GLY A 78 -6.47 -13.98 -3.35
CA GLY A 78 -5.07 -13.93 -2.93
C GLY A 78 -4.96 -13.72 -1.43
N ALA A 79 -3.73 -13.66 -0.92
CA ALA A 79 -3.48 -13.50 0.51
C ALA A 79 -4.07 -12.19 1.05
N ALA A 80 -4.54 -12.20 2.30
CA ALA A 80 -5.12 -11.01 2.92
C ALA A 80 -4.11 -9.83 2.97
N LEU A 81 -2.82 -10.11 3.17
CA LEU A 81 -1.77 -9.09 3.11
C LEU A 81 -1.71 -8.40 1.74
N ASP A 82 -1.69 -9.19 0.66
CA ASP A 82 -1.64 -8.70 -0.71
C ASP A 82 -2.88 -7.86 -1.05
N GLN A 83 -4.06 -8.26 -0.59
CA GLN A 83 -5.30 -7.49 -0.74
C GLN A 83 -5.25 -6.15 0.00
N ARG A 84 -4.76 -6.14 1.25
CA ARG A 84 -4.56 -4.88 1.99
C ARG A 84 -3.57 -3.97 1.25
N LEU A 85 -2.42 -4.49 0.84
CA LEU A 85 -1.43 -3.70 0.10
C LEU A 85 -2.01 -3.14 -1.21
N CYS A 86 -2.75 -3.95 -1.95
CA CYS A 86 -3.44 -3.51 -3.16
C CYS A 86 -4.41 -2.36 -2.88
N LEU A 87 -5.25 -2.46 -1.84
CA LEU A 87 -6.14 -1.36 -1.46
C LEU A 87 -5.39 -0.11 -0.99
N LEU A 88 -4.27 -0.26 -0.27
CA LEU A 88 -3.43 0.88 0.13
C LEU A 88 -3.04 1.69 -1.11
N HIS A 89 -2.54 1.03 -2.16
CA HIS A 89 -2.19 1.67 -3.42
C HIS A 89 -3.43 2.21 -4.15
N ALA A 90 -4.50 1.42 -4.24
CA ALA A 90 -5.73 1.79 -4.94
C ALA A 90 -6.41 3.01 -4.34
N LEU A 91 -6.48 3.11 -3.01
CA LEU A 91 -7.16 4.20 -2.31
C LEU A 91 -6.35 5.49 -2.38
N ARG A 92 -5.01 5.44 -2.24
CA ARG A 92 -4.17 6.63 -2.48
C ARG A 92 -4.30 7.11 -3.92
N ARG A 93 -4.32 6.19 -4.90
CA ARG A 93 -4.57 6.50 -6.31
C ARG A 93 -5.96 7.13 -6.51
N GLY A 94 -7.00 6.54 -5.92
CA GLY A 94 -8.38 6.98 -6.07
C GLY A 94 -8.66 8.34 -5.44
N LEU A 95 -8.09 8.64 -4.28
CA LEU A 95 -8.15 9.97 -3.67
C LEU A 95 -7.57 11.07 -4.57
N ARG A 96 -6.61 10.72 -5.45
CA ARG A 96 -6.03 11.65 -6.44
C ARG A 96 -6.83 11.69 -7.75
N LEU A 97 -7.20 10.53 -8.30
CA LEU A 97 -7.74 10.42 -9.66
C LEU A 97 -9.28 10.47 -9.73
N CYS A 98 -9.96 9.95 -8.71
CA CYS A 98 -11.42 9.86 -8.64
C CYS A 98 -11.97 10.20 -7.24
N PRO A 99 -11.67 11.38 -6.68
CA PRO A 99 -12.08 11.75 -5.31
C PRO A 99 -13.60 11.77 -5.13
N GLN A 100 -14.36 12.09 -6.18
CA GLN A 100 -15.82 12.01 -6.15
C GLN A 100 -16.32 10.59 -5.90
N PHE A 101 -15.70 9.58 -6.51
CA PHE A 101 -16.07 8.19 -6.28
C PHE A 101 -15.79 7.77 -4.82
N VAL A 102 -14.63 8.16 -4.29
CA VAL A 102 -14.27 7.87 -2.89
C VAL A 102 -15.25 8.53 -1.90
N ASN A 103 -15.64 9.77 -2.15
CA ASN A 103 -16.52 10.52 -1.26
C ASN A 103 -17.99 10.08 -1.34
N HIS A 104 -18.50 9.75 -2.53
CA HIS A 104 -19.93 9.46 -2.74
C HIS A 104 -20.27 7.97 -2.74
N HIS A 105 -19.31 7.08 -3.01
CA HIS A 105 -19.54 5.63 -3.05
C HIS A 105 -18.74 4.90 -1.97
N PHE A 106 -17.41 5.05 -1.95
CA PHE A 106 -16.55 4.25 -1.07
C PHE A 106 -16.76 4.56 0.42
N THR A 107 -16.67 5.83 0.79
CA THR A 107 -16.82 6.27 2.18
C THR A 107 -18.21 5.94 2.76
N PRO A 108 -19.33 6.23 2.06
CA PRO A 108 -20.66 5.90 2.57
C PRO A 108 -20.91 4.40 2.67
N ALA A 109 -20.43 3.59 1.71
CA ALA A 109 -20.56 2.14 1.75
C ALA A 109 -19.83 1.55 2.98
N LEU A 110 -18.59 2.01 3.21
CA LEU A 110 -17.79 1.59 4.37
C LEU A 110 -18.46 1.93 5.70
N LYS A 111 -18.92 3.18 5.86
CA LYS A 111 -19.63 3.62 7.09
C LYS A 111 -20.95 2.88 7.30
N THR A 112 -21.68 2.60 6.21
CA THR A 112 -22.92 1.81 6.26
C THR A 112 -22.64 0.40 6.73
N GLN A 113 -21.61 -0.26 6.18
CA GLN A 113 -21.27 -1.61 6.60
C GLN A 113 -20.80 -1.67 8.06
N LEU A 114 -19.91 -0.76 8.48
CA LEU A 114 -19.45 -0.69 9.89
C LEU A 114 -20.64 -0.59 10.87
N LYS A 115 -21.67 0.18 10.50
CA LYS A 115 -22.90 0.30 11.27
C LYS A 115 -23.72 -1.00 11.27
N GLN A 116 -23.83 -1.67 10.13
CA GLN A 116 -24.59 -2.93 9.99
C GLN A 116 -23.96 -4.08 10.79
N GLU A 117 -22.64 -4.14 10.85
CA GLU A 117 -21.88 -5.12 11.67
C GLU A 117 -21.91 -4.78 13.18
N GLY A 118 -22.61 -3.72 13.60
CA GLY A 118 -22.75 -3.35 15.01
C GLY A 118 -21.46 -2.82 15.65
N ILE A 119 -20.47 -2.40 14.86
CA ILE A 119 -19.22 -1.85 15.38
C ILE A 119 -19.50 -0.52 16.09
N ALA A 120 -18.85 -0.30 17.24
CA ALA A 120 -19.06 0.91 18.02
C ALA A 120 -18.66 2.17 17.23
N ARG A 121 -19.61 3.11 17.07
CA ARG A 121 -19.41 4.38 16.32
C ARG A 121 -18.18 5.17 16.75
N THR A 122 -17.84 5.12 18.04
CA THR A 122 -16.66 5.78 18.61
C THR A 122 -15.32 5.33 18.02
N LEU A 123 -15.28 4.19 17.32
CA LEU A 123 -14.09 3.68 16.64
C LEU A 123 -13.92 4.24 15.22
N TYR A 124 -14.99 4.76 14.61
CA TYR A 124 -14.98 5.15 13.20
C TYR A 124 -15.63 6.50 12.88
N ASP A 125 -16.09 7.25 13.89
CA ASP A 125 -16.54 8.61 13.66
C ASP A 125 -15.37 9.54 13.28
N ASP A 126 -15.70 10.59 12.55
CA ASP A 126 -14.73 11.48 11.94
C ASP A 126 -13.87 12.24 12.97
N THR A 127 -14.45 12.58 14.14
CA THR A 127 -13.76 13.32 15.20
C THR A 127 -12.72 12.45 15.90
N ASN A 128 -13.10 11.24 16.33
CA ASN A 128 -12.20 10.32 17.01
C ASN A 128 -11.09 9.83 16.08
N LEU A 129 -11.41 9.52 14.81
CA LEU A 129 -10.38 9.14 13.83
C LEU A 129 -9.41 10.28 13.54
N GLN A 130 -9.89 11.52 13.44
CA GLN A 130 -8.99 12.67 13.28
C GLN A 130 -8.05 12.83 14.48
N ALA A 131 -8.58 12.71 15.70
CA ALA A 131 -7.76 12.78 16.92
C ALA A 131 -6.74 11.63 16.98
N LEU A 132 -7.13 10.42 16.57
CA LEU A 132 -6.26 9.26 16.48
C LEU A 132 -5.11 9.51 15.50
N VAL A 133 -5.40 9.97 14.27
CA VAL A 133 -4.37 10.27 13.27
C VAL A 133 -3.42 11.37 13.77
N ASN A 134 -3.93 12.42 14.40
CA ASN A 134 -3.10 13.48 14.99
C ASN A 134 -2.22 12.97 16.15
N ARG A 135 -2.69 11.98 16.91
CA ARG A 135 -1.87 11.30 17.93
C ARG A 135 -0.78 10.45 17.28
N CYS A 136 -1.10 9.71 16.23
CA CYS A 136 -0.14 8.90 15.47
C CYS A 136 0.98 9.78 14.89
N ALA A 137 0.63 10.92 14.29
CA ALA A 137 1.59 11.90 13.77
C ALA A 137 2.59 12.35 14.85
N ARG A 138 2.09 12.73 16.03
CA ARG A 138 2.93 13.16 17.17
C ARG A 138 3.80 12.02 17.70
N ALA A 139 3.23 10.82 17.89
CA ALA A 139 3.94 9.67 18.41
C ALA A 139 5.10 9.23 17.50
N LEU A 140 4.92 9.35 16.18
CA LEU A 140 5.94 9.01 15.18
C LEU A 140 6.85 10.18 14.81
N ASN A 141 6.64 11.37 15.38
CA ASN A 141 7.30 12.62 14.98
C ASN A 141 7.20 12.89 13.46
N ARG A 142 5.99 12.75 12.91
CA ARG A 142 5.69 12.90 11.48
C ARG A 142 4.70 14.03 11.21
N GLN A 143 4.75 14.55 9.99
CA GLN A 143 3.74 15.43 9.44
C GLN A 143 2.95 14.64 8.39
N PHE A 144 1.64 14.54 8.56
CA PHE A 144 0.73 14.01 7.55
C PHE A 144 0.04 15.19 6.86
N ASP A 145 0.06 15.20 5.53
CA ASP A 145 -0.71 16.17 4.77
C ASP A 145 -2.22 15.87 4.82
N CYS A 146 -3.04 16.74 4.23
CA CYS A 146 -4.49 16.57 4.24
C CYS A 146 -4.94 15.27 3.55
N ARG A 147 -4.20 14.80 2.54
CA ARG A 147 -4.54 13.60 1.77
C ARG A 147 -4.17 12.33 2.56
N ASP A 148 -3.02 12.31 3.21
CA ASP A 148 -2.59 11.21 4.07
C ASP A 148 -3.51 11.10 5.30
N VAL A 149 -3.95 12.22 5.87
CA VAL A 149 -4.97 12.23 6.94
C VAL A 149 -6.29 11.62 6.44
N GLN A 150 -6.79 12.06 5.29
CA GLN A 150 -8.02 11.51 4.71
C GLN A 150 -7.88 10.01 4.41
N PHE A 151 -6.76 9.60 3.82
CA PHE A 151 -6.41 8.22 3.55
C PHE A 151 -6.41 7.39 4.83
N LEU A 152 -5.64 7.78 5.86
CA LEU A 152 -5.53 7.05 7.12
C LEU A 152 -6.89 6.87 7.80
N ARG A 153 -7.73 7.91 7.81
CA ARG A 153 -9.08 7.83 8.40
C ARG A 153 -9.95 6.80 7.69
N LEU A 154 -9.92 6.74 6.35
CA LEU A 154 -10.69 5.74 5.59
C LEU A 154 -10.08 4.34 5.71
N TYR A 155 -8.76 4.26 5.66
CA TYR A 155 -8.05 3.00 5.63
C TYR A 155 -8.10 2.28 6.99
N LEU A 156 -8.03 3.01 8.11
CA LEU A 156 -8.24 2.45 9.44
C LEU A 156 -9.66 1.92 9.64
N GLN A 157 -10.67 2.58 9.07
CA GLN A 157 -12.06 2.09 9.05
C GLN A 157 -12.18 0.78 8.29
N TYR A 158 -11.51 0.69 7.13
CA TYR A 158 -11.45 -0.54 6.35
C TYR A 158 -10.77 -1.66 7.13
N CYS A 159 -9.64 -1.37 7.78
CA CYS A 159 -8.94 -2.36 8.60
C CYS A 159 -9.81 -2.88 9.75
N LEU A 160 -10.54 -1.99 10.40
CA LEU A 160 -11.47 -2.34 11.47
C LEU A 160 -12.60 -3.26 10.99
N LEU A 161 -13.17 -2.98 9.81
CA LEU A 161 -14.23 -3.80 9.22
C LEU A 161 -13.73 -5.20 8.85
N GLU A 162 -12.61 -5.27 8.15
CA GLU A 162 -12.04 -6.55 7.71
C GLU A 162 -11.59 -7.41 8.89
N HIS A 163 -10.97 -6.77 9.89
CA HIS A 163 -10.67 -7.44 11.16
C HIS A 163 -11.94 -8.04 11.78
N HIS A 164 -13.03 -7.27 11.88
CA HIS A 164 -14.29 -7.75 12.45
C HIS A 164 -14.85 -8.98 11.71
N ARG A 165 -14.60 -9.08 10.41
CA ARG A 165 -15.00 -10.20 9.55
C ARG A 165 -14.04 -11.39 9.56
N GLY A 166 -12.92 -11.30 10.30
CA GLY A 166 -11.89 -12.33 10.34
C GLY A 166 -10.90 -12.30 9.17
N TYR A 167 -10.93 -11.26 8.33
CA TYR A 167 -9.99 -11.07 7.22
C TYR A 167 -8.79 -10.23 7.68
N SER A 168 -7.90 -10.89 8.40
CA SER A 168 -6.65 -10.30 8.89
C SER A 168 -5.43 -10.94 8.20
N PRO A 169 -4.38 -10.16 7.89
CA PRO A 169 -3.17 -10.67 7.26
C PRO A 169 -2.31 -11.50 8.23
N ASP A 170 -1.65 -12.52 7.67
CA ASP A 170 -0.60 -13.29 8.33
C ASP A 170 0.78 -12.75 7.97
N PHE A 171 1.74 -12.97 8.88
CA PHE A 171 3.14 -12.56 8.72
C PHE A 171 4.05 -13.70 9.15
N ASN A 172 5.13 -13.92 8.40
CA ASN A 172 6.16 -14.87 8.78
C ASN A 172 7.08 -14.31 9.88
N ASP A 173 7.95 -15.16 10.45
CA ASP A 173 8.82 -14.78 11.57
C ASP A 173 9.80 -13.64 11.23
N GLU A 174 10.24 -13.55 9.98
CA GLU A 174 11.12 -12.48 9.51
C GLU A 174 10.40 -11.14 9.47
N GLN A 175 9.21 -11.09 8.87
CA GLN A 175 8.36 -9.92 8.79
C GLN A 175 7.93 -9.44 10.17
N GLN A 176 7.59 -10.37 11.07
CA GLN A 176 7.23 -10.05 12.44
C GLN A 176 8.42 -9.42 13.20
N ARG A 177 9.61 -10.04 13.13
CA ARG A 177 10.82 -9.49 13.73
C ARG A 177 11.13 -8.11 13.18
N TRP A 178 11.06 -7.93 11.87
CA TRP A 178 11.28 -6.64 11.22
C TRP A 178 10.36 -5.56 11.79
N ALA A 179 9.05 -5.80 11.75
CA ALA A 179 8.06 -4.85 12.23
C ALA A 179 8.24 -4.54 13.72
N GLN A 180 8.54 -5.54 14.56
CA GLN A 180 8.78 -5.35 15.99
C GLN A 180 9.96 -4.43 16.32
N THR A 181 10.95 -4.33 15.44
CA THR A 181 12.07 -3.38 15.63
C THR A 181 11.72 -1.94 15.24
N ALA A 182 10.59 -1.72 14.58
CA ALA A 182 10.17 -0.40 14.10
C ALA A 182 9.42 0.37 15.20
N ALA A 183 9.59 1.69 15.24
CA ALA A 183 8.89 2.55 16.19
C ALA A 183 7.36 2.50 16.00
N GLU A 184 6.92 2.22 14.78
CA GLU A 184 5.54 2.06 14.36
C GLU A 184 4.81 0.92 15.09
N PHE A 185 5.53 -0.11 15.53
CA PHE A 185 4.89 -1.29 16.13
C PHE A 185 4.27 -1.03 17.48
N THR A 186 4.93 -0.25 18.34
CA THR A 186 4.36 0.16 19.63
C THR A 186 3.06 0.94 19.42
N LEU A 187 3.03 1.87 18.46
CA LEU A 187 1.84 2.63 18.13
C LEU A 187 0.72 1.71 17.58
N ALA A 188 1.06 0.79 16.68
CA ALA A 188 0.10 -0.16 16.12
C ALA A 188 -0.55 -1.03 17.21
N GLN A 189 0.22 -1.49 18.18
CA GLN A 189 -0.31 -2.22 19.34
C GLN A 189 -1.29 -1.37 20.17
N GLU A 190 -1.03 -0.07 20.35
CA GLU A 190 -1.97 0.81 21.04
C GLU A 190 -3.31 0.96 20.31
N ILE A 191 -3.28 1.08 18.98
CA ILE A 191 -4.48 1.15 18.14
C ILE A 191 -5.30 -0.13 18.30
N VAL A 192 -4.65 -1.29 18.16
CA VAL A 192 -5.33 -2.60 18.24
C VAL A 192 -5.87 -2.86 19.65
N ARG A 193 -5.14 -2.49 20.71
CA ARG A 193 -5.64 -2.53 22.10
C ARG A 193 -6.88 -1.67 22.29
N HIS A 194 -6.99 -0.53 21.60
CA HIS A 194 -8.18 0.30 21.64
C HIS A 194 -9.37 -0.38 20.98
N TRP A 195 -9.16 -1.07 19.84
CA TRP A 195 -10.18 -1.87 19.18
C TRP A 195 -10.67 -3.02 20.07
N GLN A 196 -9.75 -3.77 20.68
CA GLN A 196 -10.07 -4.91 21.55
C GLN A 196 -11.03 -4.55 22.70
N ARG A 197 -10.93 -3.34 23.25
CA ARG A 197 -11.81 -2.89 24.35
C ARG A 197 -13.25 -2.65 23.91
N ARG A 198 -13.52 -2.60 22.61
CA ARG A 198 -14.78 -2.14 22.02
C ARG A 198 -15.34 -3.06 20.94
N VAL A 199 -14.63 -4.13 20.61
CA VAL A 199 -15.03 -5.19 19.68
C VAL A 199 -15.13 -6.49 20.47
N GLY A 200 -16.17 -7.29 20.22
CA GLY A 200 -16.45 -8.49 21.01
C GLY A 200 -15.43 -9.63 20.83
N ALA A 201 -14.80 -9.72 19.66
CA ALA A 201 -13.75 -10.69 19.38
C ALA A 201 -12.35 -10.08 19.62
N PRO A 202 -11.38 -10.88 20.13
CA PRO A 202 -10.01 -10.41 20.24
C PRO A 202 -9.42 -10.13 18.85
N PRO A 203 -8.64 -9.05 18.69
CA PRO A 203 -7.95 -8.77 17.45
C PRO A 203 -7.03 -9.90 17.00
N HIS A 204 -7.02 -10.16 15.70
CA HIS A 204 -6.06 -11.11 15.12
C HIS A 204 -4.63 -10.65 15.40
N VAL A 205 -3.73 -11.61 15.65
CA VAL A 205 -2.32 -11.34 15.98
C VAL A 205 -1.58 -10.58 14.89
N GLY A 206 -2.07 -10.67 13.65
CA GLY A 206 -1.55 -9.99 12.46
C GLY A 206 -1.84 -8.48 12.38
N GLU A 207 -2.89 -7.97 13.03
CA GLU A 207 -3.33 -6.58 12.85
C GLU A 207 -2.26 -5.55 13.30
N PRO A 208 -1.57 -5.70 14.45
CA PRO A 208 -0.48 -4.81 14.83
C PRO A 208 0.65 -4.79 13.78
N PHE A 209 1.02 -5.95 13.22
CA PHE A 209 2.07 -6.02 12.21
C PHE A 209 1.66 -5.29 10.92
N PHE A 210 0.42 -5.46 10.48
CA PHE A 210 -0.07 -4.77 9.30
C PHE A 210 -0.17 -3.26 9.51
N LEU A 211 -0.69 -2.79 10.64
CA LEU A 211 -0.71 -1.35 10.93
C LEU A 211 0.70 -0.76 11.04
N SER A 212 1.67 -1.53 11.53
CA SER A 212 3.08 -1.12 11.52
C SER A 212 3.59 -0.94 10.10
N LEU A 213 3.34 -1.93 9.24
CA LEU A 213 3.69 -1.88 7.82
C LEU A 213 3.02 -0.70 7.11
N LEU A 214 1.74 -0.44 7.38
CA LEU A 214 1.02 0.72 6.85
C LEU A 214 1.76 2.02 7.16
N PHE A 215 2.12 2.25 8.43
CA PHE A 215 2.85 3.46 8.80
C PHE A 215 4.27 3.48 8.24
N MET A 216 4.97 2.35 8.16
CA MET A 216 6.28 2.28 7.50
C MET A 216 6.18 2.68 6.01
N LEU A 217 5.17 2.20 5.28
CA LEU A 217 4.95 2.52 3.86
C LEU A 217 4.49 3.96 3.62
N LEU A 218 3.96 4.64 4.64
CA LEU A 218 3.63 6.06 4.59
C LEU A 218 4.80 6.96 4.99
N LYS A 219 5.90 6.41 5.50
CA LYS A 219 7.10 7.18 5.85
C LYS A 219 7.77 7.69 4.57
N THR A 220 7.99 8.99 4.47
CA THR A 220 9.01 9.56 3.58
C THR A 220 10.34 9.52 4.34
N PRO A 221 11.33 8.72 3.90
CA PRO A 221 12.62 8.67 4.56
C PRO A 221 13.30 10.05 4.53
N ASP A 222 13.91 10.44 5.64
CA ASP A 222 14.58 11.73 5.79
C ASP A 222 16.03 11.51 6.26
N PRO A 223 17.02 11.65 5.35
CA PRO A 223 18.42 11.48 5.68
C PRO A 223 18.93 12.40 6.81
N VAL A 224 18.25 13.49 7.13
CA VAL A 224 18.69 14.42 8.18
C VAL A 224 18.02 14.10 9.52
N ARG A 225 16.73 13.76 9.49
CA ARG A 225 15.91 13.63 10.71
C ARG A 225 15.78 12.19 11.23
N ASP A 226 15.98 11.20 10.38
CA ASP A 226 15.87 9.80 10.78
C ASP A 226 17.08 9.36 11.62
N GLY A 227 16.81 9.01 12.88
CA GLY A 227 17.83 8.68 13.88
C GLY A 227 17.56 7.42 14.71
N HIS A 228 16.58 6.59 14.33
CA HIS A 228 16.30 5.33 15.01
C HIS A 228 17.51 4.38 14.85
N PRO A 229 17.78 3.44 15.78
CA PRO A 229 18.91 2.50 15.66
C PRO A 229 18.96 1.75 14.31
N HIS A 230 17.79 1.38 13.79
CA HIS A 230 17.66 0.75 12.47
C HIS A 230 18.11 1.68 11.32
N ASP A 231 17.73 2.96 11.36
CA ASP A 231 18.13 3.96 10.36
C ASP A 231 19.66 4.17 10.38
N ARG A 232 20.27 4.19 11.58
CA ARG A 232 21.73 4.31 11.72
C ARG A 232 22.47 3.09 11.18
N ARG A 233 21.96 1.89 11.45
CA ARG A 233 22.51 0.64 10.89
C ARG A 233 22.46 0.67 9.36
N LEU A 234 21.36 1.12 8.78
CA LEU A 234 21.23 1.24 7.33
C LEU A 234 22.26 2.22 6.75
N ARG A 235 22.46 3.39 7.36
CA ARG A 235 23.47 4.36 6.92
C ARG A 235 24.89 3.79 6.95
N LEU A 236 25.25 3.07 8.01
CA LEU A 236 26.57 2.43 8.10
C LEU A 236 26.75 1.39 6.98
N ALA A 237 25.72 0.58 6.70
CA ALA A 237 25.74 -0.38 5.60
C ALA A 237 25.87 0.32 4.23
N ILE A 238 25.21 1.48 4.05
CA ILE A 238 25.33 2.30 2.84
C ILE A 238 26.74 2.89 2.68
N SER A 239 27.35 3.40 3.75
CA SER A 239 28.73 3.87 3.71
C SER A 239 29.70 2.75 3.30
N GLY A 240 29.51 1.53 3.83
CA GLY A 240 30.27 0.35 3.42
C GLY A 240 30.06 -0.01 1.95
N LEU A 241 28.81 0.01 1.48
CA LEU A 241 28.45 -0.21 0.06
C LEU A 241 29.14 0.79 -0.87
N ILE A 242 29.10 2.08 -0.54
CA ILE A 242 29.73 3.14 -1.32
C ILE A 242 31.24 2.92 -1.37
N HIS A 243 31.87 2.67 -0.22
CA HIS A 243 33.31 2.44 -0.14
C HIS A 243 33.72 1.25 -1.00
N ARG A 244 33.00 0.13 -0.90
CA ARG A 244 33.28 -1.07 -1.69
C ARG A 244 33.09 -0.83 -3.19
N PHE A 245 32.07 -0.08 -3.58
CA PHE A 245 31.88 0.32 -4.97
C PHE A 245 33.07 1.15 -5.48
N GLN A 246 33.54 2.15 -4.72
CA GLN A 246 34.68 2.99 -5.11
C GLN A 246 35.96 2.16 -5.30
N VAL A 247 36.20 1.17 -4.44
CA VAL A 247 37.33 0.24 -4.55
C VAL A 247 37.24 -0.58 -5.83
N LEU A 248 36.07 -1.18 -6.11
CA LEU A 248 35.86 -2.01 -7.31
C LEU A 248 35.90 -1.20 -8.61
N ALA A 249 35.42 0.05 -8.58
CA ALA A 249 35.42 0.95 -9.72
C ALA A 249 36.76 1.67 -9.93
N GLY A 250 37.66 1.65 -8.93
CA GLY A 250 38.92 2.39 -8.94
C GLY A 250 38.75 3.91 -8.96
N ARG A 251 37.59 4.43 -8.50
CA ARG A 251 37.26 5.85 -8.55
C ARG A 251 36.43 6.28 -7.35
N ALA A 252 36.84 7.38 -6.71
CA ALA A 252 36.07 8.04 -5.66
C ALA A 252 34.90 8.85 -6.22
N PHE A 253 33.81 8.94 -5.44
CA PHE A 253 32.71 9.85 -5.74
C PHE A 253 33.05 11.26 -5.29
N SER A 254 32.65 12.28 -6.08
CA SER A 254 32.89 13.68 -5.72
C SER A 254 31.96 14.19 -4.61
N ASP A 255 30.75 13.64 -4.53
CA ASP A 255 29.74 13.95 -3.51
C ASP A 255 29.26 12.65 -2.85
N GLU A 256 30.06 12.14 -1.94
CA GLU A 256 29.77 10.90 -1.21
C GLU A 256 28.55 11.06 -0.30
N GLN A 257 28.41 12.22 0.33
CA GLN A 257 27.30 12.49 1.25
C GLN A 257 25.97 12.55 0.49
N GLY A 258 25.91 13.28 -0.63
CA GLY A 258 24.72 13.34 -1.47
C GLY A 258 24.32 11.95 -2.01
N LEU A 259 25.29 11.12 -2.40
CA LEU A 259 25.02 9.74 -2.81
C LEU A 259 24.48 8.90 -1.64
N SER A 260 25.08 9.00 -0.45
CA SER A 260 24.64 8.30 0.76
C SER A 260 23.20 8.66 1.13
N ASP A 261 22.85 9.94 1.09
CA ASP A 261 21.51 10.43 1.39
C ASP A 261 20.47 9.92 0.36
N GLN A 262 20.81 9.91 -0.93
CA GLN A 262 19.95 9.33 -1.97
C GLN A 262 19.78 7.81 -1.81
N LEU A 263 20.87 7.08 -1.58
CA LEU A 263 20.83 5.64 -1.34
C LEU A 263 20.00 5.31 -0.11
N TYR A 264 20.08 6.11 0.95
CA TYR A 264 19.28 5.93 2.16
C TYR A 264 17.78 6.04 1.86
N ILE A 265 17.36 7.04 1.08
CA ILE A 265 15.95 7.20 0.69
C ILE A 265 15.46 5.99 -0.10
N HIS A 266 16.23 5.52 -1.07
CA HIS A 266 15.80 4.42 -1.93
C HIS A 266 15.89 3.05 -1.26
N LEU A 267 16.98 2.75 -0.56
CA LEU A 267 17.21 1.45 0.08
C LEU A 267 16.30 1.23 1.28
N SER A 268 16.01 2.26 2.08
CA SER A 268 15.05 2.13 3.20
C SER A 268 13.67 1.67 2.70
N GLN A 269 13.21 2.20 1.57
CA GLN A 269 11.95 1.76 0.97
C GLN A 269 12.08 0.40 0.26
N ALA A 270 13.22 0.13 -0.38
CA ALA A 270 13.45 -1.15 -1.08
C ALA A 270 13.49 -2.34 -0.10
N LEU A 271 14.13 -2.17 1.06
CA LEU A 271 14.18 -3.20 2.12
C LEU A 271 12.78 -3.56 2.63
N ILE A 272 11.94 -2.56 2.89
CA ILE A 272 10.52 -2.80 3.27
C ILE A 272 9.82 -3.60 2.17
N ARG A 273 10.01 -3.23 0.90
CA ARG A 273 9.39 -3.97 -0.21
C ARG A 273 9.93 -5.41 -0.32
N SER A 274 11.22 -5.63 -0.06
CA SER A 274 11.84 -6.94 -0.09
C SER A 274 11.28 -7.86 1.00
N VAL A 275 11.33 -7.43 2.27
CA VAL A 275 10.89 -8.21 3.44
C VAL A 275 9.40 -8.57 3.37
N PHE A 276 8.57 -7.65 2.89
CA PHE A 276 7.13 -7.86 2.74
C PHE A 276 6.73 -8.35 1.34
N ALA A 277 7.71 -8.68 0.49
CA ALA A 277 7.54 -9.18 -0.86
C ALA A 277 6.56 -8.35 -1.72
N ILE A 278 6.63 -7.02 -1.60
CA ILE A 278 5.80 -6.07 -2.33
C ILE A 278 6.34 -5.91 -3.76
N GLY A 279 5.50 -6.16 -4.76
CA GLY A 279 5.88 -6.08 -6.17
C GLY A 279 6.36 -4.67 -6.59
N ILE A 280 7.38 -4.63 -7.44
CA ILE A 280 7.93 -3.41 -8.05
C ILE A 280 7.88 -3.51 -9.58
N ASP A 281 7.78 -2.37 -10.25
CA ASP A 281 7.92 -2.34 -11.71
C ASP A 281 9.39 -2.44 -12.12
N SER A 282 9.73 -3.45 -12.92
CA SER A 282 11.09 -3.70 -13.44
C SER A 282 11.32 -3.16 -14.84
N THR A 283 10.40 -2.35 -15.39
CA THR A 283 10.50 -1.82 -16.77
C THR A 283 11.78 -1.05 -17.05
N LEU A 284 12.31 -0.29 -16.09
CA LEU A 284 13.58 0.43 -16.26
C LEU A 284 14.82 -0.47 -16.17
N THR A 285 14.69 -1.67 -15.58
CA THR A 285 15.83 -2.56 -15.32
C THR A 285 16.45 -3.07 -16.63
N GLU A 286 15.64 -3.33 -17.66
CA GLU A 286 16.11 -3.82 -18.96
C GLU A 286 16.94 -2.75 -19.72
N GLU A 287 16.49 -1.50 -19.72
CA GLU A 287 17.21 -0.40 -20.37
C GLU A 287 18.55 -0.11 -19.69
N VAL A 288 18.57 -0.04 -18.36
CA VAL A 288 19.80 0.16 -17.58
C VAL A 288 20.76 -1.02 -17.77
N SER A 289 20.23 -2.25 -17.83
CA SER A 289 21.00 -3.47 -18.13
C SER A 289 21.69 -3.42 -19.47
N ARG A 290 21.00 -2.90 -20.49
CA ARG A 290 21.56 -2.75 -21.83
C ARG A 290 22.59 -1.62 -21.92
N LEU A 291 22.31 -0.46 -21.32
CA LEU A 291 23.12 0.76 -21.50
C LEU A 291 24.34 0.81 -20.57
N TYR A 292 24.26 0.24 -19.36
CA TYR A 292 25.30 0.36 -18.34
C TYR A 292 25.70 -0.98 -17.69
N PRO A 293 26.09 -2.00 -18.48
CA PRO A 293 26.32 -3.36 -17.97
C PRO A 293 27.55 -3.47 -17.04
N ARG A 294 28.55 -2.60 -17.18
CA ARG A 294 29.70 -2.55 -16.25
C ARG A 294 29.30 -1.96 -14.90
N LEU A 295 28.57 -0.85 -14.93
CA LEU A 295 28.06 -0.20 -13.72
C LEU A 295 27.23 -1.19 -12.90
N LEU A 296 26.28 -1.88 -13.53
CA LEU A 296 25.45 -2.87 -12.85
C LEU A 296 26.26 -4.01 -12.23
N ARG A 297 27.22 -4.58 -12.96
CA ARG A 297 28.07 -5.65 -12.41
C ARG A 297 28.88 -5.17 -11.21
N THR A 298 29.43 -3.96 -11.25
CA THR A 298 30.15 -3.38 -10.12
C THR A 298 29.21 -3.13 -8.94
N THR A 299 28.01 -2.59 -9.18
CA THR A 299 26.99 -2.37 -8.15
C THR A 299 26.56 -3.69 -7.50
N GLN A 300 26.29 -4.74 -8.28
CA GLN A 300 25.95 -6.07 -7.78
C GLN A 300 27.07 -6.65 -6.91
N ALA A 301 28.32 -6.55 -7.36
CA ALA A 301 29.47 -7.01 -6.58
C ALA A 301 29.62 -6.24 -5.26
N ALA A 302 29.38 -4.92 -5.27
CA ALA A 302 29.42 -4.10 -4.07
C ALA A 302 28.26 -4.39 -3.10
N LEU A 303 27.09 -4.78 -3.62
CA LEU A 303 25.89 -5.08 -2.83
C LEU A 303 25.99 -6.36 -2.00
N SER A 304 26.86 -7.32 -2.36
CA SER A 304 26.90 -8.62 -1.68
C SER A 304 27.04 -8.55 -0.15
N GLU A 305 27.92 -7.70 0.39
CA GLU A 305 28.05 -7.51 1.85
C GLU A 305 26.82 -6.82 2.47
N PHE A 306 26.17 -5.94 1.72
CA PHE A 306 24.96 -5.27 2.18
C PHE A 306 23.80 -6.27 2.29
N GLU A 307 23.64 -7.15 1.30
CA GLU A 307 22.61 -8.19 1.27
C GLU A 307 22.85 -9.28 2.32
N GLU A 308 24.11 -9.61 2.65
CA GLU A 308 24.40 -10.53 3.77
C GLU A 308 24.03 -9.93 5.13
N ALA A 309 24.09 -8.60 5.25
CA ALA A 309 23.79 -7.89 6.48
C ALA A 309 22.28 -7.61 6.69
N TRP A 310 21.43 -7.83 5.67
CA TRP A 310 20.03 -7.41 5.65
C TRP A 310 19.11 -8.47 5.05
#